data_AF-A0A3P7LP69-F1
#
_entry.id   AF-A0A3P7LP69-F1
#
_cell.length_a   1.000
_cell.length_b   1.000
_cell.length_c   1.000
_cell.angle_alpha   90.00
_cell.angle_beta   90.00
_cell.angle_gamma   90.00
#
_symmetry.space_group_name_H-M   'P 1'
#
loop_
_entity.id
_entity.type
_entity.pdbx_description
1 polymer ?
#
loop_
_entity_poly.entity_id
_entity_poly.type
_entity_poly.pdbx_seq_one_letter_code
_entity_poly.pdbx_strand_id
1 'polypeptide(L)'
;AIPDEATFINSGGPVTAGQRQLPPHVSNKIQELEDGTSVLLTVDPQMEALGLPAYPPLPGNTDLAKVEEIRRTIYVGNLPKGVDGQAVLDFFNSFVGEVMYLRMATGPDTLPCAYAYVEFTNQTSVPIALQNNGIDYEGKPLRSIEQPVVSDLINSGI
;
A
#
# COMPACT_ATOMS: atom_id res chain seq x y z
N ALA A 1 -20.57 -40.22 2.79
CA ALA A 1 -19.56 -39.74 3.74
C ALA A 1 -19.28 -38.29 3.38
N ILE A 2 -19.48 -37.37 4.32
CA ILE A 2 -19.17 -35.95 4.13
C ILE A 2 -17.65 -35.85 4.37
N PRO A 3 -16.85 -35.34 3.41
CA PRO A 3 -15.41 -35.25 3.58
C PRO A 3 -15.06 -34.17 4.62
N ASP A 4 -14.08 -34.48 5.48
CA ASP A 4 -13.58 -33.62 6.55
C ASP A 4 -12.96 -32.31 6.03
N GLU A 5 -13.23 -31.24 6.77
CA GLU A 5 -12.87 -29.83 6.53
C GLU A 5 -11.35 -29.53 6.51
N ALA A 6 -10.48 -30.51 6.70
CA ALA A 6 -9.05 -30.30 6.88
C ALA A 6 -8.23 -30.13 5.58
N THR A 7 -8.83 -30.29 4.40
CA THR A 7 -8.09 -30.23 3.11
C THR A 7 -8.19 -28.90 2.37
N PHE A 8 -8.95 -27.92 2.87
CA PHE A 8 -9.19 -26.65 2.16
C PHE A 8 -8.09 -25.58 2.32
N ILE A 9 -7.03 -25.85 3.09
CA ILE A 9 -6.03 -24.81 3.45
C ILE A 9 -4.79 -24.81 2.52
N ASN A 10 -4.66 -25.70 1.53
CA ASN A 10 -3.44 -25.79 0.72
C ASN A 10 -3.61 -25.58 -0.79
N SER A 11 -4.82 -25.30 -1.29
CA SER A 11 -5.04 -25.23 -2.74
C SER A 11 -5.95 -24.06 -3.08
N GLY A 12 -5.39 -22.85 -3.07
CA GLY A 12 -5.94 -21.62 -3.67
C GLY A 12 -7.44 -21.64 -3.96
N GLY A 13 -8.24 -21.73 -2.89
CA GLY A 13 -9.70 -21.73 -2.99
C GLY A 13 -10.22 -20.43 -3.61
N PRO A 14 -11.47 -20.41 -4.10
CA PRO A 14 -12.04 -19.22 -4.72
C PRO A 14 -12.02 -18.09 -3.70
N VAL A 15 -11.36 -17.00 -4.07
CA VAL A 15 -11.28 -15.76 -3.29
C VAL A 15 -12.71 -15.26 -3.03
N THR A 16 -13.18 -15.40 -1.80
CA THR A 16 -14.45 -14.81 -1.39
C THR A 16 -14.28 -13.30 -1.38
N ALA A 17 -15.07 -12.60 -2.19
CA ALA A 17 -15.11 -11.14 -2.23
C ALA A 17 -15.25 -10.59 -0.79
N GLY A 18 -14.24 -9.87 -0.32
CA GLY A 18 -14.27 -9.16 0.97
C GLY A 18 -13.14 -9.47 1.96
N GLN A 19 -12.27 -10.45 1.73
CA GLN A 19 -11.08 -10.62 2.59
C GLN A 19 -9.94 -9.71 2.10
N ARG A 20 -9.52 -8.80 2.99
CA ARG A 20 -8.44 -7.81 2.82
C ARG A 20 -7.06 -8.45 2.80
N GLN A 21 -6.86 -9.48 1.99
CA GLN A 21 -5.62 -10.26 2.00
C GLN A 21 -4.67 -9.86 0.89
N LEU A 22 -3.38 -9.94 1.18
CA LEU A 22 -2.38 -9.81 0.14
C LEU A 22 -2.49 -10.97 -0.87
N PRO A 23 -2.20 -10.73 -2.16
CA PRO A 23 -2.20 -11.79 -3.15
C PRO A 23 -1.25 -12.93 -2.78
N PRO A 24 -1.49 -14.17 -3.25
CA PRO A 24 -0.69 -15.34 -2.86
C PRO A 24 0.77 -15.29 -3.34
N HIS A 25 1.10 -14.41 -4.28
CA HIS A 25 2.47 -14.20 -4.74
C HIS A 25 3.26 -13.23 -3.84
N VAL A 26 2.59 -12.55 -2.90
CA VAL A 26 3.23 -11.67 -1.92
C VAL A 26 3.49 -12.45 -0.64
N SER A 27 4.72 -12.42 -0.13
CA SER A 27 5.12 -13.16 1.06
C SER A 27 5.83 -12.28 2.09
N ASN A 28 5.56 -12.51 3.37
CA ASN A 28 6.20 -11.81 4.49
C ASN A 28 7.23 -12.71 5.17
N LYS A 29 8.41 -12.18 5.48
CA LYS A 29 9.52 -12.87 6.15
C LYS A 29 10.07 -12.02 7.28
N ILE A 30 10.24 -12.61 8.46
CA ILE A 30 10.94 -11.96 9.57
C ILE A 30 12.44 -12.22 9.44
N GLN A 31 13.23 -11.16 9.52
CA GLN A 31 14.69 -11.20 9.56
C GLN A 31 15.18 -10.52 10.84
N GLU A 32 16.05 -11.21 11.58
CA GLU A 32 16.76 -10.64 12.73
C GLU A 32 18.02 -9.91 12.24
N LEU A 33 18.24 -8.70 12.75
CA LEU A 33 19.40 -7.86 12.48
C LEU A 33 20.48 -8.09 13.54
N GLU A 34 21.71 -7.68 13.24
CA GLU A 34 22.88 -7.90 14.11
C GLU A 34 22.77 -7.20 15.48
N ASP A 35 21.93 -6.18 15.59
CA ASP A 35 21.66 -5.44 16.83
C ASP A 35 20.55 -6.08 17.70
N GLY A 36 20.03 -7.25 17.30
CA GLY A 36 18.96 -7.97 17.99
C GLY A 36 17.55 -7.43 17.71
N THR A 37 17.41 -6.44 16.83
CA THR A 37 16.10 -6.03 16.32
C THR A 37 15.61 -6.97 15.22
N SER A 38 14.29 -7.06 15.02
CA SER A 38 13.71 -7.84 13.92
C SER A 38 12.94 -6.93 12.98
N VAL A 39 13.01 -7.23 11.68
CA VAL A 39 12.27 -6.55 10.63
C VAL A 39 11.44 -7.54 9.82
N LEU A 40 10.29 -7.09 9.35
CA LEU A 40 9.42 -7.79 8.41
C LEU A 40 9.71 -7.29 7.00
N LEU A 41 10.17 -8.20 6.16
CA LEU A 41 10.38 -7.99 4.73
C LEU A 41 9.20 -8.57 3.96
N THR A 42 8.67 -7.79 3.03
CA THR A 42 7.63 -8.24 2.09
C THR A 42 8.27 -8.45 0.72
N VAL A 43 8.08 -9.62 0.15
CA VAL A 43 8.62 -10.01 -1.17
C VAL A 43 7.45 -10.18 -2.13
N ASP A 44 7.53 -9.51 -3.27
CA ASP A 44 6.56 -9.58 -4.36
C ASP A 44 7.31 -9.66 -5.69
N PRO A 45 7.27 -10.82 -6.37
CA PRO A 45 7.91 -11.01 -7.67
C PRO A 45 7.39 -10.07 -8.76
N GLN A 46 6.15 -9.54 -8.65
CA GLN A 46 5.60 -8.62 -9.63
C GLN A 46 6.27 -7.24 -9.53
N MET A 47 6.51 -6.74 -8.32
CA MET A 47 7.28 -5.50 -8.10
C MET A 47 8.66 -5.59 -8.76
N GLU A 48 9.38 -6.68 -8.52
CA GLU A 48 10.70 -6.91 -9.10
C GLU A 48 10.65 -7.01 -10.63
N ALA A 49 9.70 -7.77 -11.18
CA ALA A 49 9.55 -7.94 -12.62
C ALA A 49 9.21 -6.63 -13.35
N LEU A 50 8.53 -5.69 -12.69
CA LEU A 50 8.21 -4.37 -13.20
C LEU A 50 9.33 -3.34 -12.97
N GLY A 51 10.44 -3.73 -12.33
CA GLY A 51 11.54 -2.83 -11.99
C GLY A 51 11.16 -1.78 -10.94
N LEU A 52 10.13 -2.04 -10.15
CA LEU A 52 9.65 -1.16 -9.08
C LEU A 52 10.50 -1.33 -7.81
N PRO A 53 10.56 -0.32 -6.94
CA PRO A 53 11.29 -0.42 -5.68
C PRO A 53 10.71 -1.52 -4.78
N ALA A 54 11.58 -2.20 -4.04
CA ALA A 54 11.15 -3.15 -3.03
C ALA A 54 10.40 -2.44 -1.89
N TYR A 55 9.50 -3.18 -1.26
CA TYR A 55 8.77 -2.73 -0.10
C TYR A 55 9.70 -2.29 1.05
N PRO A 56 9.43 -1.13 1.67
CA PRO A 56 10.17 -0.71 2.85
C PRO A 56 10.03 -1.73 4.01
N PRO A 57 11.11 -2.05 4.74
CA PRO A 57 11.06 -2.97 5.89
C PRO A 57 10.15 -2.45 7.00
N LEU A 58 9.31 -3.31 7.57
CA LEU A 58 8.47 -2.97 8.72
C LEU A 58 9.09 -3.53 10.02
N PRO A 59 8.68 -3.07 11.21
CA PRO A 59 9.04 -3.74 12.45
C PRO A 59 8.62 -5.22 12.44
N GLY A 60 9.48 -6.12 12.92
CA GLY A 60 9.23 -7.57 12.89
C GLY A 60 8.03 -8.02 13.72
N ASN A 61 7.56 -7.18 14.65
CA ASN A 61 6.37 -7.39 15.47
C ASN A 61 5.10 -6.75 14.90
N THR A 62 5.12 -6.25 13.66
CA THR A 62 3.94 -5.65 13.02
C THR A 62 2.87 -6.71 12.79
N ASP A 63 1.63 -6.44 13.21
CA ASP A 63 0.49 -7.32 12.99
C ASP A 63 0.22 -7.54 11.49
N LEU A 64 -0.15 -8.77 11.10
CA LEU A 64 -0.32 -9.13 9.69
C LEU A 64 -1.41 -8.29 9.01
N ALA A 65 -2.54 -8.00 9.68
CA ALA A 65 -3.59 -7.17 9.09
C ALA A 65 -3.08 -5.74 8.82
N LYS A 66 -2.22 -5.23 9.70
CA LYS A 66 -1.57 -3.93 9.52
C LYS A 66 -0.56 -3.95 8.36
N VAL A 67 0.18 -5.06 8.19
CA VAL A 67 1.03 -5.24 7.01
C VAL A 67 0.19 -5.22 5.74
N GLU A 68 -0.94 -5.93 5.70
CA GLU A 68 -1.83 -5.96 4.53
C GLU A 68 -2.37 -4.57 4.18
N GLU A 69 -2.79 -3.78 5.17
CA GLU A 69 -3.20 -2.38 5.01
C GLU A 69 -2.06 -1.51 4.44
N ILE A 70 -0.88 -1.57 5.06
CA ILE A 70 0.30 -0.78 4.62
C ILE A 70 0.68 -1.13 3.18
N ARG A 71 0.67 -2.41 2.82
CA ARG A 71 1.08 -2.90 1.49
C ARG A 71 0.03 -2.64 0.39
N ARG A 72 -1.15 -2.13 0.74
CA ARG A 72 -2.13 -1.57 -0.21
C ARG A 72 -2.15 -0.04 -0.21
N THR A 73 -1.31 0.59 0.60
CA THR A 73 -1.31 2.04 0.78
C THR A 73 -0.09 2.66 0.11
N ILE A 74 -0.33 3.66 -0.73
CA ILE A 74 0.73 4.49 -1.30
C ILE A 74 0.79 5.85 -0.62
N TYR A 75 1.97 6.45 -0.65
CA TYR A 75 2.12 7.88 -0.42
C TYR A 75 2.01 8.62 -1.75
N VAL A 76 1.20 9.67 -1.77
CA VAL A 76 1.04 10.58 -2.90
C VAL A 76 1.49 11.97 -2.48
N GLY A 77 2.58 12.46 -3.06
CA GLY A 77 3.10 13.80 -2.85
C GLY A 77 2.88 14.73 -4.04
N ASN A 78 3.24 15.99 -3.85
CA ASN A 78 3.16 17.05 -4.85
C ASN A 78 1.73 17.39 -5.31
N LEU A 79 0.73 17.12 -4.46
CA LEU A 79 -0.65 17.53 -4.71
C LEU A 79 -0.77 19.06 -4.63
N PRO A 80 -1.64 19.70 -5.43
CA PRO A 80 -1.97 21.12 -5.29
C PRO A 80 -2.43 21.44 -3.86
N LYS A 81 -2.04 22.61 -3.35
CA LYS A 81 -2.54 23.08 -2.05
C LYS A 81 -4.04 23.32 -2.12
N GLY A 82 -4.76 22.82 -1.13
CA GLY A 82 -6.22 23.00 -1.05
C GLY A 82 -7.01 22.19 -2.07
N VAL A 83 -6.37 21.22 -2.74
CA VAL A 83 -7.09 20.27 -3.61
C VAL A 83 -8.17 19.55 -2.79
N ASP A 84 -9.32 19.34 -3.43
CA ASP A 84 -10.41 18.58 -2.84
C ASP A 84 -10.05 17.09 -2.76
N GLY A 85 -10.18 16.50 -1.57
CA GLY A 85 -9.92 15.09 -1.35
C GLY A 85 -10.82 14.18 -2.18
N GLN A 86 -12.06 14.61 -2.46
CA GLN A 86 -12.97 13.85 -3.33
C GLN A 86 -12.45 13.80 -4.77
N ALA A 87 -11.95 14.92 -5.29
CA ALA A 87 -11.37 14.98 -6.64
C ALA A 87 -10.10 14.11 -6.76
N VAL A 88 -9.28 14.04 -5.71
CA VAL A 88 -8.12 13.12 -5.66
C VAL A 88 -8.59 11.66 -5.62
N LEU A 89 -9.61 11.35 -4.81
CA LEU A 89 -10.18 10.00 -4.74
C LEU A 89 -10.72 9.54 -6.11
N ASP A 90 -11.49 10.39 -6.78
CA ASP A 90 -12.09 10.09 -8.08
C ASP A 90 -11.02 9.86 -9.16
N PHE A 91 -9.93 10.63 -9.10
CA PHE A 91 -8.77 10.44 -9.97
C PHE A 91 -8.15 9.05 -9.79
N PHE A 92 -7.80 8.65 -8.56
CA PHE A 92 -7.20 7.35 -8.33
C PHE A 92 -8.14 6.19 -8.69
N ASN A 93 -9.45 6.31 -8.42
CA ASN A 93 -10.44 5.34 -8.85
C ASN A 93 -10.48 5.18 -10.38
N SER A 94 -10.34 6.28 -11.12
CA SER A 94 -10.44 6.27 -12.58
C SER A 94 -9.17 5.77 -13.28
N PHE A 95 -7.99 6.10 -12.74
CA PHE A 95 -6.71 5.88 -13.43
C PHE A 95 -5.88 4.73 -12.87
N VAL A 96 -6.12 4.30 -11.63
CA VAL A 96 -5.26 3.33 -10.93
C VAL A 96 -6.04 2.13 -10.42
N GLY A 97 -7.12 2.36 -9.69
CA GLY A 97 -7.98 1.31 -9.17
C GLY A 97 -8.80 1.74 -7.97
N GLU A 98 -9.70 0.86 -7.54
CA GLU A 98 -10.66 1.14 -6.47
C GLU A 98 -9.95 1.56 -5.17
N VAL A 99 -10.26 2.77 -4.71
CA VAL A 99 -9.73 3.33 -3.46
C VAL A 99 -10.64 2.91 -2.32
N MET A 100 -10.08 2.24 -1.33
CA MET A 100 -10.78 1.88 -0.10
C MET A 100 -10.81 3.06 0.87
N TYR A 101 -9.69 3.75 1.02
CA TYR A 101 -9.57 4.88 1.92
C TYR A 101 -8.57 5.90 1.42
N LEU A 102 -8.89 7.18 1.61
CA LEU A 102 -8.02 8.29 1.27
C LEU A 102 -7.89 9.23 2.47
N ARG A 103 -6.65 9.50 2.87
CA ARG A 103 -6.33 10.46 3.91
C ARG A 103 -5.52 11.61 3.33
N MET A 104 -6.17 12.77 3.22
CA MET A 104 -5.47 14.02 2.95
C MET A 104 -4.59 14.40 4.14
N ALA A 105 -3.36 14.78 3.86
CA ALA A 105 -2.44 15.27 4.87
C ALA A 105 -1.75 16.54 4.37
N THR A 106 -1.84 17.58 5.18
CA THR A 106 -1.27 18.89 4.90
C THR A 106 -0.15 19.13 5.88
N GLY A 107 1.05 19.36 5.36
CA GLY A 107 2.18 19.77 6.20
C GLY A 107 2.12 21.27 6.50
N PRO A 108 3.16 21.84 7.11
CA PRO A 108 3.22 23.26 7.44
C PRO A 108 3.00 24.15 6.21
N ASP A 109 2.48 25.37 6.42
CA ASP A 109 2.21 26.33 5.34
C ASP A 109 3.44 26.65 4.46
N THR A 110 4.64 26.41 4.98
CA THR A 110 5.91 26.57 4.24
C THR A 110 6.14 25.53 3.15
N LEU A 111 5.52 24.34 3.24
CA LEU A 111 5.60 23.35 2.17
C LEU A 111 4.72 23.81 1.00
N PRO A 112 5.19 23.77 -0.26
CA PRO A 112 4.43 24.30 -1.40
C PRO A 112 3.31 23.36 -1.89
N CYS A 113 3.18 22.17 -1.32
CA CYS A 113 2.29 21.12 -1.81
C CYS A 113 1.62 20.38 -0.65
N ALA A 114 0.49 19.74 -0.94
CA ALA A 114 -0.15 18.77 -0.05
C ALA A 114 0.36 17.34 -0.34
N TYR A 115 -0.03 16.40 0.51
CA TYR A 115 0.20 14.97 0.32
C TYR A 115 -1.01 14.16 0.78
N ALA A 116 -1.07 12.90 0.39
CA ALA A 116 -2.13 11.99 0.78
C ALA A 116 -1.59 10.57 0.96
N TYR A 117 -2.33 9.79 1.73
CA TYR A 117 -2.21 8.34 1.77
C TYR A 117 -3.45 7.75 1.08
N VAL A 118 -3.21 6.84 0.15
CA VAL A 118 -4.29 6.21 -0.64
C VAL A 118 -4.18 4.70 -0.42
N GLU A 119 -5.11 4.14 0.34
CA GLU A 119 -5.28 2.69 0.49
C GLU A 119 -6.21 2.21 -0.63
N PHE A 120 -5.72 1.27 -1.43
CA PHE A 120 -6.51 0.59 -2.44
C PHE A 120 -7.23 -0.63 -1.88
N THR A 121 -8.36 -0.98 -2.46
CA THR A 121 -9.04 -2.25 -2.17
C THR A 121 -8.17 -3.45 -2.55
N ASN A 122 -7.41 -3.33 -3.66
CA ASN A 122 -6.59 -4.39 -4.20
C ASN A 122 -5.12 -4.00 -4.22
N GLN A 123 -4.24 -4.91 -3.78
CA GLN A 123 -2.80 -4.68 -3.82
C GLN A 123 -2.28 -4.48 -5.25
N THR A 124 -2.92 -5.07 -6.26
CA THR A 124 -2.54 -4.91 -7.67
C THR A 124 -2.65 -3.46 -8.17
N SER A 125 -3.37 -2.59 -7.47
CA SER A 125 -3.43 -1.15 -7.78
C SER A 125 -2.15 -0.40 -7.38
N VAL A 126 -1.41 -0.90 -6.38
CA VAL A 126 -0.13 -0.33 -5.95
C VAL A 126 0.91 -0.31 -7.07
N PRO A 127 1.25 -1.43 -7.74
CA PRO A 127 2.21 -1.40 -8.86
C PRO A 127 1.76 -0.47 -9.99
N ILE A 128 0.46 -0.44 -10.31
CA ILE A 128 -0.09 0.47 -11.32
C ILE A 128 0.18 1.93 -10.93
N ALA A 129 -0.07 2.29 -9.67
CA ALA A 129 0.18 3.65 -9.18
C ALA A 129 1.66 4.04 -9.24
N LEU A 130 2.55 3.10 -8.88
CA LEU A 130 4.00 3.34 -8.89
C LEU A 130 4.56 3.44 -10.31
N GLN A 131 4.07 2.62 -11.25
CA GLN A 131 4.44 2.73 -12.67
C GLN A 131 3.98 4.06 -13.28
N ASN A 132 2.87 4.61 -12.78
CA ASN A 132 2.36 5.94 -13.16
C ASN A 132 2.89 7.06 -12.25
N ASN A 133 3.99 6.84 -11.52
CA ASN A 133 4.65 7.92 -10.80
C ASN A 133 5.06 9.05 -11.78
N GLY A 134 4.71 10.29 -11.43
CA GLY A 134 4.85 11.44 -12.31
C GLY A 134 3.63 11.74 -13.19
N ILE A 135 2.53 10.98 -13.06
CA ILE A 135 1.27 11.30 -13.74
C ILE A 135 0.84 12.73 -13.45
N ASP A 136 0.42 13.45 -14.50
CA ASP A 136 -0.02 14.83 -14.38
C ASP A 136 -1.37 14.89 -13.67
N TYR A 137 -1.44 15.77 -12.68
CA TYR A 137 -2.66 16.14 -11.99
C TYR A 137 -2.70 17.65 -11.81
N GLU A 138 -3.63 18.32 -12.49
CA GLU A 138 -3.77 19.78 -12.49
C GLU A 138 -2.45 20.51 -12.83
N GLY A 139 -1.66 19.98 -13.78
CA GLY A 139 -0.38 20.58 -14.19
C GLY A 139 0.78 20.31 -13.23
N LYS A 140 0.62 19.39 -12.27
CA LYS A 140 1.68 18.94 -11.35
C LYS A 140 1.93 17.45 -11.54
N PRO A 141 3.20 17.01 -11.70
CA PRO A 141 3.53 15.58 -11.71
C PRO A 141 3.42 15.03 -10.29
N LEU A 142 2.49 14.11 -10.06
CA LEU A 142 2.32 13.48 -8.75
C LEU A 142 3.51 12.60 -8.38
N ARG A 143 3.84 12.54 -7.09
CA ARG A 143 4.89 11.65 -6.57
C ARG A 143 4.25 10.45 -5.85
N SER A 144 4.11 9.34 -6.55
CA SER A 144 3.60 8.07 -6.03
C SER A 144 4.76 7.17 -5.63
N ILE A 145 4.85 6.86 -4.33
CA ILE A 145 5.86 5.92 -3.80
C ILE A 145 5.23 4.98 -2.77
N GLU A 146 5.90 3.87 -2.51
CA GLU A 146 5.62 3.02 -1.37
C GLU A 146 5.57 3.85 -0.08
N GLN A 147 4.64 3.48 0.80
CA GLN A 147 4.47 4.21 2.06
C GLN A 147 5.80 4.23 2.84
N PRO A 148 6.35 5.41 3.18
CA PRO A 148 7.55 5.48 4.00
C PRO A 148 7.27 4.89 5.39
N VAL A 149 8.26 4.20 5.94
CA VAL A 149 8.21 3.66 7.30
C VAL A 149 8.34 4.84 8.27
N VAL A 150 7.23 5.47 8.62
CA VAL A 150 7.21 6.44 9.71
C VAL A 150 6.47 5.83 10.89
N SER A 151 7.10 5.87 12.06
CA SER A 151 6.59 5.35 13.33
C SER A 151 5.19 5.87 13.66
N ASP A 152 4.89 7.10 13.21
CA ASP A 152 3.61 7.76 13.41
C ASP A 152 2.48 7.11 12.60
N LEU A 153 2.76 6.55 11.41
CA LEU A 153 1.74 5.93 10.56
C LEU A 153 1.26 4.57 11.09
N ILE A 154 2.16 3.79 11.69
CA ILE A 154 1.84 2.48 12.30
C ILE A 154 0.75 2.65 13.37
N ASN A 155 0.79 3.78 14.10
CA ASN A 155 -0.17 4.10 15.16
C ASN A 155 -1.39 4.91 14.66
N SER A 156 -1.35 5.44 13.43
CA SER A 156 -2.31 6.47 13.03
C SER A 156 -3.65 5.97 12.50
N GLY A 157 -3.90 4.66 12.46
CA GLY A 157 -5.16 4.09 11.96
C GLY A 157 -5.58 4.75 10.64
N ILE A 158 -4.84 4.45 9.56
CA ILE A 158 -5.34 4.71 8.22
C ILE A 158 -6.57 3.81 8.03
#